data_AF-A0A0D5C792-F1
#
_entry.id   AF-A0A0D5C792-F1
#
_cell.length_a   1.000
_cell.length_b   1.000
_cell.length_c   1.000
_cell.angle_alpha   90.00
_cell.angle_beta   90.00
_cell.angle_gamma   90.00
#
_symmetry.space_group_name_H-M   'P 1'
#
loop_
_entity.id
_entity.type
_entity.pdbx_description
1 polymer ?
#
loop_
_entity_poly.entity_id
_entity_poly.type
_entity_poly.pdbx_seq_one_letter_code
_entity_poly.pdbx_strand_id
1 'polypeptide(L)'
;MKLKTLVIGGSGLFLMVFSLLLFVAILFSDEQDSGISNIHYGGVNVSAEVLAHKPMVEKYAKEYGVEEYVNILLAIIQVESGGTAEDVMQSSESLGLPPNSLSTEESIKQGVKYFSELLASSERLSVDLESVIQSYNYGGGFLGYVANRGNKYTFELAQSFSKEYSGGEKVSYPNPIAIPINGGWRYNYGNMFYVQLVTQYLVTTEFDDDTVQAIMDEALKYEGWRYVYGGASPTTSFDCSGLTQWTYGKAGINLPRTAQQQYDVTQHIPLSEAQAGDLVFFHSTYNAGSYITHVGIYLGNNRMFHAGDPIGYADLTSPYWQQHLVGAGRIKQ
;
A
#
# COMPACT_ATOMS: atom_id res chain seq x y z
N MET A 1 34.74 51.83 55.07
CA MET A 1 35.73 52.94 55.11
C MET A 1 36.88 52.60 54.17
N LYS A 2 37.30 53.54 53.30
CA LYS A 2 38.47 53.52 52.39
C LYS A 2 38.60 52.36 51.38
N LEU A 3 38.58 52.76 50.10
CA LEU A 3 38.96 51.99 48.91
C LEU A 3 40.50 51.80 48.84
N LYS A 4 40.97 50.82 48.07
CA LYS A 4 42.31 50.78 47.43
C LYS A 4 42.18 50.27 45.98
N THR A 5 43.10 50.64 45.10
CA THR A 5 42.95 50.55 43.63
C THR A 5 44.29 50.28 42.94
N LEU A 6 44.30 49.42 41.89
CA LEU A 6 45.32 49.06 40.86
C LEU A 6 44.99 47.59 40.41
N VAL A 7 44.95 47.10 39.16
CA VAL A 7 45.34 47.55 37.79
C VAL A 7 46.86 47.77 37.63
N ILE A 8 47.62 47.38 36.60
CA ILE A 8 47.46 46.80 35.24
C ILE A 8 48.39 45.55 35.20
N GLY A 9 48.26 44.48 34.38
CA GLY A 9 47.34 44.10 33.28
C GLY A 9 48.07 43.17 32.27
N GLY A 10 47.47 42.87 31.11
CA GLY A 10 48.04 42.00 30.05
C GLY A 10 47.15 40.77 29.76
N SER A 11 46.33 40.77 28.70
CA SER A 11 46.66 40.55 27.27
C SER A 11 46.78 39.07 26.87
N GLY A 12 45.73 38.49 26.26
CA GLY A 12 45.87 37.24 25.50
C GLY A 12 44.78 36.16 25.60
N LEU A 13 43.47 36.47 25.51
CA LEU A 13 42.47 35.42 25.20
C LEU A 13 41.17 35.89 24.52
N PHE A 14 41.24 36.86 23.60
CA PHE A 14 40.06 37.32 22.84
C PHE A 14 39.80 36.52 21.54
N LEU A 15 40.30 35.29 21.44
CA LEU A 15 40.23 34.42 20.26
C LEU A 15 39.94 32.94 20.59
N MET A 16 39.19 32.66 21.68
CA MET A 16 38.78 31.29 22.07
C MET A 16 37.29 31.19 22.44
N VAL A 17 36.42 31.84 21.66
CA VAL A 17 34.94 31.69 21.78
C VAL A 17 34.27 31.33 20.45
N PHE A 18 34.84 31.74 19.31
CA PHE A 18 34.24 31.53 17.98
C PHE A 18 34.53 30.16 17.33
N SER A 19 35.36 29.31 17.93
CA SER A 19 35.70 27.97 17.41
C SER A 19 34.93 26.82 18.07
N LEU A 20 34.19 27.06 19.15
CA LEU A 20 33.43 26.01 19.86
C LEU A 20 31.95 25.95 19.45
N LEU A 21 31.40 27.02 18.87
CA LEU A 21 30.02 27.09 18.39
C LEU A 21 29.82 26.47 16.99
N LEU A 22 30.89 26.00 16.35
CA LEU A 22 30.90 25.44 14.98
C LEU A 22 30.96 23.91 14.94
N PHE A 23 30.83 23.23 16.08
CA PHE A 23 30.96 21.76 16.18
C PHE A 23 29.90 21.07 17.05
N VAL A 24 28.78 21.76 17.32
CA VAL A 24 27.60 21.19 18.02
C VAL A 24 26.35 21.19 17.12
N ALA A 25 26.45 21.70 15.89
CA ALA A 25 25.38 21.72 14.88
C ALA A 25 25.42 20.50 13.93
N ILE A 26 25.76 19.32 14.45
CA ILE A 26 25.91 18.06 13.68
C ILE A 26 25.06 16.90 14.27
N LEU A 27 24.39 17.14 15.40
CA LEU A 27 23.38 16.23 15.97
C LEU A 27 22.12 17.04 16.29
N PHE A 28 20.96 16.40 16.15
CA PHE A 28 19.65 17.06 16.04
C PHE A 28 19.45 17.85 14.74
N SER A 29 19.79 17.23 13.61
CA SER A 29 18.89 17.30 12.45
C SER A 29 17.59 16.55 12.80
N ASP A 30 16.76 17.19 13.64
CA ASP A 30 15.39 16.74 13.89
C ASP A 30 14.52 17.19 12.72
N GLU A 31 14.90 16.73 11.52
CA GLU A 31 13.95 16.55 10.42
C GLU A 31 13.02 15.45 10.88
N GLN A 32 12.03 15.87 11.68
CA GLN A 32 10.81 15.14 11.93
C GLN A 32 10.10 15.04 10.58
N ASP A 33 10.53 14.08 9.79
CA ASP A 33 10.04 13.83 8.44
C ASP A 33 8.53 13.61 8.56
N SER A 34 7.78 14.62 8.12
CA SER A 34 6.33 14.56 8.04
C SER A 34 5.96 13.75 6.81
N GLY A 35 6.38 12.48 6.82
CA GLY A 35 6.17 11.49 5.79
C GLY A 35 4.69 11.32 5.52
N ILE A 36 4.22 12.07 4.52
CA ILE A 36 3.10 11.66 3.69
C ILE A 36 3.44 10.24 3.26
N SER A 37 2.57 9.29 3.55
CA SER A 37 2.77 7.89 3.18
C SER A 37 2.63 7.78 1.66
N ASN A 38 3.75 8.03 0.97
CA ASN A 38 3.88 8.02 -0.48
C ASN A 38 3.90 6.57 -0.97
N ILE A 39 2.76 5.88 -0.87
CA ILE A 39 2.63 4.54 -1.42
C ILE A 39 2.60 4.67 -2.95
N HIS A 40 3.79 4.62 -3.56
CA HIS A 40 3.92 4.58 -5.01
C HIS A 40 3.47 3.20 -5.51
N TYR A 41 2.25 3.18 -6.05
CA TYR A 41 1.64 2.01 -6.67
C TYR A 41 2.13 1.86 -8.13
N GLY A 42 3.40 1.46 -8.32
CA GLY A 42 4.09 1.46 -9.62
C GLY A 42 3.55 0.47 -10.66
N GLY A 43 2.67 -0.46 -10.29
CA GLY A 43 1.95 -1.32 -11.23
C GLY A 43 0.45 -1.44 -10.94
N VAL A 44 -0.30 -2.04 -11.87
CA VAL A 44 -1.74 -2.24 -11.76
C VAL A 44 -2.18 -3.53 -12.45
N ASN A 45 -2.97 -4.35 -11.75
CA ASN A 45 -3.50 -5.63 -12.21
C ASN A 45 -5.02 -5.51 -12.38
N VAL A 46 -5.44 -5.11 -13.58
CA VAL A 46 -6.85 -4.84 -13.95
C VAL A 46 -7.16 -5.50 -15.29
N SER A 47 -8.45 -5.64 -15.62
CA SER A 47 -8.89 -6.38 -16.81
C SER A 47 -8.49 -5.71 -18.12
N ALA A 48 -8.55 -6.47 -19.23
CA ALA A 48 -8.20 -5.96 -20.55
C ALA A 48 -9.10 -4.79 -20.99
N GLU A 49 -10.36 -4.80 -20.57
CA GLU A 49 -11.35 -3.75 -20.76
C GLU A 49 -10.95 -2.46 -20.04
N VAL A 50 -10.43 -2.55 -18.81
CA VAL A 50 -9.88 -1.41 -18.06
C VAL A 50 -8.60 -0.89 -18.74
N LEU A 51 -7.69 -1.79 -19.13
CA LEU A 51 -6.42 -1.43 -19.79
C LEU A 51 -6.63 -0.75 -21.15
N ALA A 52 -7.72 -1.03 -21.85
CA ALA A 52 -8.06 -0.36 -23.11
C ALA A 52 -8.27 1.16 -22.94
N HIS A 53 -8.71 1.61 -21.76
CA HIS A 53 -8.91 3.04 -21.44
C HIS A 53 -7.61 3.76 -21.08
N LYS A 54 -6.51 3.04 -20.80
CA LYS A 54 -5.23 3.62 -20.30
C LYS A 54 -4.72 4.82 -21.12
N PRO A 55 -4.69 4.82 -22.48
CA PRO A 55 -4.21 5.98 -23.24
C PRO A 55 -5.07 7.25 -23.04
N MET A 56 -6.36 7.09 -22.72
CA MET A 56 -7.25 8.21 -22.42
C MET A 56 -7.13 8.67 -20.96
N VAL A 57 -6.88 7.74 -20.02
CA VAL A 57 -6.51 8.08 -18.64
C VAL A 57 -5.19 8.85 -18.61
N GLU A 58 -4.16 8.39 -19.33
CA GLU A 58 -2.86 9.08 -19.46
C GLU A 58 -3.00 10.48 -20.07
N LYS A 59 -3.82 10.64 -21.11
CA LYS A 59 -4.15 11.93 -21.74
C LYS A 59 -4.69 12.93 -20.70
N TYR A 60 -5.67 12.53 -19.88
CA TYR A 60 -6.29 13.45 -18.92
C TYR A 60 -5.51 13.58 -17.62
N ALA A 61 -4.78 12.55 -17.19
CA ALA A 61 -3.84 12.65 -16.08
C ALA A 61 -2.82 13.75 -16.35
N LYS A 62 -2.32 13.83 -17.59
CA LYS A 62 -1.46 14.90 -18.08
C LYS A 62 -2.15 16.27 -18.28
N GLU A 63 -3.45 16.31 -18.51
CA GLU A 63 -4.20 17.58 -18.54
C GLU A 63 -4.32 18.19 -17.13
N TYR A 64 -4.35 17.34 -16.09
CA TYR A 64 -4.55 17.74 -14.69
C TYR A 64 -3.31 17.62 -13.79
N GLY A 65 -2.16 17.18 -14.31
CA GLY A 65 -0.89 17.10 -13.57
C GLY A 65 -0.83 15.96 -12.56
N VAL A 66 -1.42 14.80 -12.89
CA VAL A 66 -1.56 13.63 -12.02
C VAL A 66 -1.08 12.33 -12.68
N GLU A 67 -0.10 12.42 -13.61
CA GLU A 67 0.43 11.26 -14.35
C GLU A 67 0.92 10.09 -13.49
N GLU A 68 1.47 10.36 -12.30
CA GLU A 68 1.94 9.33 -11.36
C GLU A 68 0.79 8.46 -10.80
N TYR A 69 -0.44 8.98 -10.80
CA TYR A 69 -1.62 8.31 -10.26
C TYR A 69 -2.41 7.51 -11.32
N VAL A 70 -1.93 7.38 -12.56
CA VAL A 70 -2.60 6.63 -13.65
C VAL A 70 -2.98 5.20 -13.23
N ASN A 71 -2.14 4.54 -12.44
CA ASN A 71 -2.44 3.19 -11.93
C ASN A 71 -3.65 3.19 -10.96
N ILE A 72 -3.76 4.21 -10.09
CA ILE A 72 -4.91 4.39 -9.17
C ILE A 72 -6.19 4.70 -9.95
N LEU A 73 -6.10 5.56 -10.96
CA LEU A 73 -7.22 5.91 -11.83
C LEU A 73 -7.75 4.68 -12.59
N LEU A 74 -6.87 3.78 -13.02
CA LEU A 74 -7.25 2.48 -13.62
C LEU A 74 -7.86 1.52 -12.58
N ALA A 75 -7.33 1.46 -11.36
CA ALA A 75 -7.92 0.66 -10.28
C ALA A 75 -9.32 1.19 -9.86
N ILE A 76 -9.55 2.51 -9.92
CA ILE A 76 -10.88 3.12 -9.75
C ILE A 76 -11.83 2.66 -10.87
N ILE A 77 -11.44 2.74 -12.15
CA ILE A 77 -12.25 2.21 -13.27
C ILE A 77 -12.58 0.72 -13.08
N GLN A 78 -11.63 -0.07 -12.58
CA GLN A 78 -11.85 -1.49 -12.28
C GLN A 78 -12.92 -1.72 -11.19
N VAL A 79 -12.94 -0.88 -10.14
CA VAL A 79 -13.92 -0.96 -9.04
C VAL A 79 -15.30 -0.45 -9.45
N GLU A 80 -15.36 0.68 -10.17
CA GLU A 80 -16.62 1.36 -10.50
C GLU A 80 -17.39 0.68 -11.64
N SER A 81 -16.69 0.16 -12.67
CA SER A 81 -17.35 -0.37 -13.88
C SER A 81 -16.70 -1.61 -14.50
N GLY A 82 -15.52 -2.02 -14.02
CA GLY A 82 -14.67 -2.98 -14.73
C GLY A 82 -14.25 -2.52 -16.13
N GLY A 83 -14.34 -1.22 -16.43
CA GLY A 83 -14.13 -0.67 -17.78
C GLY A 83 -15.26 -0.96 -18.77
N THR A 84 -16.42 -1.47 -18.31
CA THR A 84 -17.51 -1.96 -19.18
C THR A 84 -18.75 -1.08 -19.26
N ALA A 85 -18.92 -0.11 -18.35
CA ALA A 85 -19.97 0.89 -18.43
C ALA A 85 -19.61 1.99 -19.44
N GLU A 86 -20.58 2.80 -19.88
CA GLU A 86 -20.28 4.00 -20.69
C GLU A 86 -19.63 5.09 -19.82
N ASP A 87 -20.19 5.36 -18.64
CA ASP A 87 -19.56 6.16 -17.57
C ASP A 87 -18.54 5.30 -16.79
N VAL A 88 -17.41 4.99 -17.41
CA VAL A 88 -16.39 4.04 -16.89
C VAL A 88 -15.82 4.40 -15.50
N MET A 89 -15.83 5.69 -15.12
CA MET A 89 -15.37 6.18 -13.82
C MET A 89 -16.52 6.47 -12.82
N GLN A 90 -17.78 6.18 -13.18
CA GLN A 90 -19.01 6.56 -12.45
C GLN A 90 -18.93 8.00 -11.91
N SER A 91 -18.49 8.94 -12.76
CA SER A 91 -18.15 10.30 -12.36
C SER A 91 -19.28 11.31 -12.56
N SER A 92 -20.43 10.90 -13.11
CA SER A 92 -21.60 11.76 -13.33
C SER A 92 -22.04 12.52 -12.06
N GLU A 93 -22.13 11.82 -10.93
CA GLU A 93 -22.56 12.37 -9.65
C GLU A 93 -21.62 13.46 -9.11
N SER A 94 -20.32 13.44 -9.48
CA SER A 94 -19.36 14.50 -9.10
C SER A 94 -19.65 15.85 -9.78
N LEU A 95 -20.45 15.86 -10.86
CA LEU A 95 -21.01 17.06 -11.48
C LEU A 95 -22.45 17.36 -11.04
N GLY A 96 -23.02 16.56 -10.14
CA GLY A 96 -24.44 16.64 -9.78
C GLY A 96 -25.40 16.14 -10.88
N LEU A 97 -24.90 15.36 -11.83
CA LEU A 97 -25.71 14.71 -12.86
C LEU A 97 -26.34 13.41 -12.31
N PRO A 98 -27.42 12.89 -12.95
CA PRO A 98 -27.89 11.52 -12.68
C PRO A 98 -26.80 10.48 -12.96
N PRO A 99 -26.83 9.31 -12.29
CA PRO A 99 -25.86 8.24 -12.53
C PRO A 99 -25.81 7.83 -14.00
N ASN A 100 -24.61 7.56 -14.53
CA ASN A 100 -24.39 7.11 -15.91
C ASN A 100 -24.92 8.11 -16.98
N SER A 101 -24.70 9.42 -16.78
CA SER A 101 -25.05 10.48 -17.74
C SER A 101 -23.90 10.88 -18.69
N LEU A 102 -22.66 10.51 -18.40
CA LEU A 102 -21.48 10.90 -19.17
C LEU A 102 -21.06 9.81 -20.17
N SER A 103 -20.61 10.23 -21.37
CA SER A 103 -19.89 9.33 -22.28
C SER A 103 -18.51 8.96 -21.73
N THR A 104 -17.87 7.92 -22.26
CA THR A 104 -16.58 7.43 -21.75
C THR A 104 -15.47 8.48 -21.73
N GLU A 105 -15.39 9.37 -22.73
CA GLU A 105 -14.36 10.43 -22.74
C GLU A 105 -14.66 11.55 -21.72
N GLU A 106 -15.93 11.88 -21.53
CA GLU A 106 -16.36 12.84 -20.50
C GLU A 106 -16.20 12.26 -19.09
N SER A 107 -16.50 10.98 -18.92
CA SER A 107 -16.35 10.22 -17.68
C SER A 107 -14.90 10.15 -17.23
N ILE A 108 -13.97 9.77 -18.11
CA ILE A 108 -12.54 9.77 -17.77
C ILE A 108 -12.05 11.20 -17.50
N LYS A 109 -12.42 12.18 -18.34
CA LYS A 109 -12.00 13.58 -18.11
C LYS A 109 -12.47 14.09 -16.75
N GLN A 110 -13.73 13.85 -16.39
CA GLN A 110 -14.30 14.32 -15.13
C GLN A 110 -13.79 13.53 -13.92
N GLY A 111 -13.66 12.21 -14.01
CA GLY A 111 -13.12 11.38 -12.92
C GLY A 111 -11.67 11.75 -12.57
N VAL A 112 -10.82 11.93 -13.59
CA VAL A 112 -9.42 12.38 -13.38
C VAL A 112 -9.36 13.81 -12.82
N LYS A 113 -10.18 14.74 -13.36
CA LYS A 113 -10.32 16.09 -12.81
C LYS A 113 -10.71 16.04 -11.32
N TYR A 114 -11.73 15.25 -10.98
CA TYR A 114 -12.21 15.14 -9.61
C TYR A 114 -11.15 14.57 -8.67
N PHE A 115 -10.40 13.56 -9.12
CA PHE A 115 -9.26 13.02 -8.36
C PHE A 115 -8.16 14.08 -8.12
N SER A 116 -7.82 14.92 -9.10
CA SER A 116 -6.89 16.05 -8.89
C SER A 116 -7.41 17.12 -7.92
N GLU A 117 -8.71 17.39 -7.91
CA GLU A 117 -9.33 18.33 -6.98
C GLU A 117 -9.33 17.79 -5.54
N LEU A 118 -9.44 16.47 -5.38
CA LEU A 118 -9.29 15.76 -4.10
C LEU A 118 -7.83 15.75 -3.64
N LEU A 119 -6.86 15.41 -4.50
CA LEU A 119 -5.42 15.47 -4.19
C LEU A 119 -5.00 16.86 -3.69
N ALA A 120 -5.31 17.91 -4.46
CA ALA A 120 -5.00 19.28 -4.09
C ALA A 120 -5.73 19.72 -2.79
N SER A 121 -6.83 19.06 -2.42
CA SER A 121 -7.47 19.27 -1.11
C SER A 121 -6.90 18.42 0.01
N SER A 122 -6.24 17.31 -0.30
CA SER A 122 -5.51 16.47 0.63
C SER A 122 -4.25 17.17 1.12
N GLU A 123 -3.45 17.71 0.20
CA GLU A 123 -2.24 18.51 0.48
C GLU A 123 -2.53 19.63 1.48
N ARG A 124 -3.58 20.44 1.21
CA ARG A 124 -4.01 21.58 2.06
C ARG A 124 -4.49 21.17 3.45
N LEU A 125 -4.88 19.93 3.63
CA LEU A 125 -5.32 19.35 4.91
C LEU A 125 -4.24 18.45 5.55
N SER A 126 -3.14 18.21 4.83
CA SER A 126 -2.06 17.29 5.15
C SER A 126 -2.55 15.89 5.52
N VAL A 127 -3.47 15.33 4.70
CA VAL A 127 -3.98 13.96 4.84
C VAL A 127 -3.46 13.02 3.75
N ASP A 128 -3.63 11.71 3.93
CA ASP A 128 -3.03 10.67 3.08
C ASP A 128 -3.79 10.33 1.79
N LEU A 129 -3.12 9.55 0.92
CA LEU A 129 -3.60 9.12 -0.38
C LEU A 129 -4.81 8.18 -0.27
N GLU A 130 -4.86 7.36 0.76
CA GLU A 130 -5.98 6.48 1.10
C GLU A 130 -7.24 7.31 1.41
N SER A 131 -7.09 8.46 2.07
CA SER A 131 -8.18 9.42 2.26
C SER A 131 -8.67 10.05 0.95
N VAL A 132 -7.80 10.28 -0.03
CA VAL A 132 -8.17 10.71 -1.40
C VAL A 132 -8.96 9.63 -2.11
N ILE A 133 -8.48 8.39 -2.09
CA ILE A 133 -9.16 7.22 -2.68
C ILE A 133 -10.55 7.05 -2.07
N GLN A 134 -10.68 7.05 -0.74
CA GLN A 134 -11.99 6.97 -0.08
C GLN A 134 -12.89 8.17 -0.39
N SER A 135 -12.32 9.36 -0.56
CA SER A 135 -13.05 10.58 -0.92
C SER A 135 -13.51 10.63 -2.38
N TYR A 136 -12.99 9.77 -3.27
CA TYR A 136 -13.60 9.60 -4.59
C TYR A 136 -15.02 9.04 -4.45
N ASN A 137 -15.20 8.07 -3.54
CA ASN A 137 -16.49 7.43 -3.28
C ASN A 137 -17.40 8.16 -2.26
N TYR A 138 -16.81 8.90 -1.30
CA TYR A 138 -17.53 9.65 -0.26
C TYR A 138 -17.66 11.16 -0.53
N GLY A 139 -17.00 11.65 -1.56
CA GLY A 139 -16.78 13.07 -1.78
C GLY A 139 -15.77 13.70 -0.80
N GLY A 140 -15.21 14.84 -1.19
CA GLY A 140 -14.15 15.54 -0.44
C GLY A 140 -14.49 16.00 0.99
N GLY A 141 -15.74 15.83 1.44
CA GLY A 141 -16.10 15.99 2.85
C GLY A 141 -15.39 14.99 3.77
N PHE A 142 -15.02 13.81 3.26
CA PHE A 142 -14.28 12.81 4.03
C PHE A 142 -12.83 13.24 4.35
N LEU A 143 -12.15 13.96 3.45
CA LEU A 143 -10.83 14.56 3.75
C LEU A 143 -10.88 15.43 5.01
N GLY A 144 -11.90 16.29 5.12
CA GLY A 144 -12.13 17.13 6.31
C GLY A 144 -12.50 16.32 7.56
N TYR A 145 -13.15 15.16 7.41
CA TYR A 145 -13.45 14.25 8.51
C TYR A 145 -12.18 13.59 9.08
N VAL A 146 -11.24 13.19 8.22
CA VAL A 146 -9.95 12.60 8.59
C VAL A 146 -8.98 13.64 9.16
N ALA A 147 -8.90 14.83 8.58
CA ALA A 147 -8.04 15.93 9.07
C ALA A 147 -8.36 16.33 10.53
N ASN A 148 -9.62 16.22 10.95
CA ASN A 148 -10.02 16.47 12.34
C ASN A 148 -9.81 15.27 13.29
N ARG A 149 -9.20 14.17 12.81
CA ARG A 149 -9.11 12.87 13.52
C ARG A 149 -7.73 12.20 13.40
N GLY A 150 -6.67 12.96 13.13
CA GLY A 150 -5.29 12.46 13.11
C GLY A 150 -4.68 12.28 11.71
N ASN A 151 -5.28 12.89 10.69
CA ASN A 151 -4.77 13.04 9.32
C ASN A 151 -4.54 11.77 8.48
N LYS A 152 -4.56 10.57 9.07
CA LYS A 152 -4.45 9.30 8.32
C LYS A 152 -5.78 8.57 8.22
N TYR A 153 -6.02 7.92 7.08
CA TYR A 153 -7.13 7.01 6.84
C TYR A 153 -7.10 5.85 7.84
N THR A 154 -8.27 5.48 8.34
CA THR A 154 -8.48 4.14 8.91
C THR A 154 -9.84 3.59 8.45
N PHE A 155 -9.99 2.27 8.48
CA PHE A 155 -11.27 1.62 8.18
C PHE A 155 -12.36 2.02 9.19
N GLU A 156 -12.00 2.29 10.44
CA GLU A 156 -12.89 2.77 11.49
C GLU A 156 -13.39 4.19 11.19
N LEU A 157 -12.55 5.05 10.61
CA LEU A 157 -12.96 6.39 10.15
C LEU A 157 -13.93 6.29 8.96
N ALA A 158 -13.63 5.45 7.96
CA ALA A 158 -14.52 5.22 6.83
C ALA A 158 -15.88 4.63 7.27
N GLN A 159 -15.85 3.62 8.14
CA GLN A 159 -17.05 3.02 8.72
C GLN A 159 -17.86 4.02 9.56
N SER A 160 -17.20 4.89 10.33
CA SER A 160 -17.87 5.91 11.15
C SER A 160 -18.53 7.00 10.29
N PHE A 161 -17.85 7.47 9.24
CA PHE A 161 -18.43 8.40 8.26
C PHE A 161 -19.67 7.81 7.59
N SER A 162 -19.56 6.57 7.07
CA SER A 162 -20.67 5.84 6.45
C SER A 162 -21.88 5.69 7.40
N LYS A 163 -21.60 5.38 8.68
CA LYS A 163 -22.62 5.25 9.74
C LYS A 163 -23.30 6.57 10.07
N GLU A 164 -22.55 7.66 10.19
CA GLU A 164 -23.10 8.99 10.46
C GLU A 164 -24.03 9.44 9.32
N TYR A 165 -23.60 9.27 8.06
CA TYR A 165 -24.36 9.70 6.89
C TYR A 165 -25.53 8.75 6.52
N SER A 166 -25.47 7.45 6.86
CA SER A 166 -26.60 6.53 6.69
C SER A 166 -27.61 6.54 7.84
N GLY A 167 -27.40 7.39 8.87
CA GLY A 167 -28.19 7.34 10.11
C GLY A 167 -28.08 6.01 10.87
N GLY A 168 -27.04 5.21 10.58
CA GLY A 168 -26.86 3.85 11.08
C GLY A 168 -27.57 2.75 10.29
N GLU A 169 -28.27 3.07 9.19
CA GLU A 169 -28.86 2.06 8.31
C GLU A 169 -27.77 1.17 7.67
N LYS A 170 -28.02 -0.14 7.60
CA LYS A 170 -27.13 -1.15 7.02
C LYS A 170 -27.78 -1.86 5.84
N VAL A 171 -26.97 -2.19 4.84
CA VAL A 171 -27.36 -3.02 3.69
C VAL A 171 -26.49 -4.27 3.60
N SER A 172 -27.06 -5.35 3.06
CA SER A 172 -26.32 -6.58 2.74
C SER A 172 -25.24 -6.29 1.69
N TYR A 173 -24.04 -6.82 1.92
CA TYR A 173 -22.89 -6.64 1.04
C TYR A 173 -22.02 -7.92 1.06
N PRO A 174 -22.44 -8.99 0.34
CA PRO A 174 -21.79 -10.30 0.35
C PRO A 174 -20.50 -10.32 -0.50
N ASN A 175 -19.61 -9.35 -0.29
CA ASN A 175 -18.32 -9.24 -0.94
C ASN A 175 -17.23 -9.99 -0.13
N PRO A 176 -16.28 -10.70 -0.77
CA PRO A 176 -15.21 -11.44 -0.09
C PRO A 176 -14.36 -10.64 0.90
N ILE A 177 -14.21 -9.32 0.74
CA ILE A 177 -13.53 -8.44 1.70
C ILE A 177 -14.40 -8.18 2.95
N ALA A 178 -15.71 -7.96 2.75
CA ALA A 178 -16.63 -7.60 3.83
C ALA A 178 -17.04 -8.80 4.72
N ILE A 179 -17.16 -9.99 4.13
CA ILE A 179 -17.55 -11.23 4.83
C ILE A 179 -16.66 -11.55 6.04
N PRO A 180 -15.32 -11.65 5.94
CA PRO A 180 -14.46 -11.94 7.09
C PRO A 180 -14.37 -10.78 8.09
N ILE A 181 -14.55 -9.54 7.65
CA ILE A 181 -14.44 -8.36 8.53
C ILE A 181 -15.68 -8.17 9.41
N ASN A 182 -16.90 -8.39 8.88
CA ASN A 182 -18.12 -8.09 9.63
C ASN A 182 -19.33 -9.01 9.36
N GLY A 183 -19.19 -10.05 8.54
CA GLY A 183 -20.29 -10.93 8.12
C GLY A 183 -20.99 -10.51 6.82
N GLY A 184 -20.44 -9.53 6.07
CA GLY A 184 -20.93 -9.17 4.74
C GLY A 184 -22.03 -8.12 4.72
N TRP A 185 -21.80 -6.98 5.39
CA TRP A 185 -22.68 -5.80 5.32
C TRP A 185 -21.88 -4.50 5.22
N ARG A 186 -22.52 -3.43 4.77
CA ARG A 186 -21.99 -2.06 4.91
C ARG A 186 -23.08 -1.11 5.42
N TYR A 187 -22.68 0.06 5.93
CA TYR A 187 -23.63 1.15 6.16
C TYR A 187 -24.13 1.69 4.81
N ASN A 188 -25.35 2.22 4.78
CA ASN A 188 -26.04 2.62 3.55
C ASN A 188 -25.61 4.00 3.00
N TYR A 189 -24.31 4.28 3.01
CA TYR A 189 -23.73 5.50 2.44
C TYR A 189 -22.35 5.20 1.82
N GLY A 190 -22.25 5.34 0.49
CA GLY A 190 -21.10 4.92 -0.30
C GLY A 190 -20.65 3.49 0.02
N ASN A 191 -19.34 3.24 0.02
CA ASN A 191 -18.73 1.98 0.40
C ASN A 191 -17.56 2.17 1.38
N MET A 192 -17.68 1.62 2.59
CA MET A 192 -16.65 1.70 3.64
C MET A 192 -15.45 0.77 3.40
N PHE A 193 -15.51 -0.08 2.37
CA PHE A 193 -14.42 -0.95 1.94
C PHE A 193 -13.71 -0.42 0.68
N TYR A 194 -13.95 0.85 0.29
CA TYR A 194 -13.53 1.35 -1.02
C TYR A 194 -12.02 1.35 -1.22
N VAL A 195 -11.26 1.75 -0.20
CA VAL A 195 -9.79 1.70 -0.26
C VAL A 195 -9.31 0.26 -0.50
N GLN A 196 -9.80 -0.72 0.25
CA GLN A 196 -9.44 -2.13 0.07
C GLN A 196 -9.83 -2.66 -1.33
N LEU A 197 -10.95 -2.18 -1.88
CA LEU A 197 -11.42 -2.55 -3.22
C LEU A 197 -10.55 -1.95 -4.34
N VAL A 198 -10.00 -0.75 -4.15
CA VAL A 198 -9.08 -0.13 -5.11
C VAL A 198 -7.67 -0.73 -4.96
N THR A 199 -7.14 -0.82 -3.74
CA THR A 199 -5.75 -1.26 -3.50
C THR A 199 -5.52 -2.74 -3.78
N GLN A 200 -6.55 -3.61 -3.79
CA GLN A 200 -6.39 -4.99 -4.25
C GLN A 200 -5.87 -5.08 -5.70
N TYR A 201 -6.19 -4.10 -6.55
CA TYR A 201 -5.77 -4.07 -7.96
C TYR A 201 -4.43 -3.37 -8.17
N LEU A 202 -3.95 -2.62 -7.17
CA LEU A 202 -2.69 -1.90 -7.25
C LEU A 202 -1.51 -2.80 -6.88
N VAL A 203 -0.41 -2.67 -7.60
CA VAL A 203 0.85 -3.33 -7.24
C VAL A 203 1.66 -2.34 -6.43
N THR A 204 1.78 -2.61 -5.13
CA THR A 204 2.71 -1.92 -4.25
C THR A 204 4.14 -2.16 -4.76
N THR A 205 4.82 -1.10 -5.18
CA THR A 205 6.23 -1.14 -5.58
C THR A 205 7.12 -0.41 -4.59
N GLU A 206 6.56 0.40 -3.69
CA GLU A 206 7.28 1.08 -2.61
C GLU A 206 6.68 0.74 -1.25
N PHE A 207 7.54 0.45 -0.27
CA PHE A 207 7.19 0.04 1.10
C PHE A 207 7.98 0.87 2.13
N ASP A 208 7.32 1.30 3.21
CA ASP A 208 7.90 2.11 4.30
C ASP A 208 9.10 1.46 5.06
N ASP A 209 9.42 0.18 4.78
CA ASP A 209 10.55 -0.56 5.37
C ASP A 209 11.57 -0.91 4.27
N ASP A 210 12.77 -0.32 4.36
CA ASP A 210 13.91 -0.54 3.44
C ASP A 210 14.21 -2.03 3.16
N THR A 211 13.99 -2.89 4.16
CA THR A 211 14.22 -4.33 4.05
C THR A 211 13.18 -4.99 3.16
N VAL A 212 11.92 -4.59 3.33
CA VAL A 212 10.78 -5.06 2.51
C VAL A 212 10.93 -4.55 1.08
N GLN A 213 11.38 -3.30 0.93
CA GLN A 213 11.73 -2.74 -0.37
C GLN A 213 12.82 -3.57 -1.07
N ALA A 214 13.95 -3.82 -0.40
CA ALA A 214 15.06 -4.60 -0.96
C ALA A 214 14.67 -6.05 -1.31
N ILE A 215 13.77 -6.67 -0.52
CA ILE A 215 13.18 -7.98 -0.83
C ILE A 215 12.37 -7.93 -2.13
N MET A 216 11.51 -6.92 -2.29
CA MET A 216 10.60 -6.83 -3.43
C MET A 216 11.26 -6.32 -4.71
N ASP A 217 12.21 -5.38 -4.61
CA ASP A 217 13.10 -4.96 -5.70
C ASP A 217 13.86 -6.15 -6.29
N GLU A 218 14.26 -7.14 -5.50
CA GLU A 218 14.85 -8.38 -6.01
C GLU A 218 13.81 -9.35 -6.55
N ALA A 219 12.67 -9.51 -5.86
CA ALA A 219 11.60 -10.43 -6.28
C ALA A 219 11.03 -10.10 -7.67
N LEU A 220 10.78 -8.81 -7.92
CA LEU A 220 10.21 -8.27 -9.17
C LEU A 220 11.07 -8.58 -10.41
N LYS A 221 12.39 -8.74 -10.25
CA LYS A 221 13.31 -9.11 -11.35
C LYS A 221 12.98 -10.49 -11.95
N TYR A 222 12.18 -11.29 -11.26
CA TYR A 222 11.78 -12.65 -11.63
C TYR A 222 10.26 -12.78 -11.89
N GLU A 223 9.50 -11.69 -11.94
CA GLU A 223 8.09 -11.76 -12.34
C GLU A 223 7.94 -12.32 -13.77
N GLY A 224 6.95 -13.20 -13.96
CA GLY A 224 6.70 -13.88 -15.23
C GLY A 224 7.67 -15.05 -15.52
N TRP A 225 8.67 -15.29 -14.68
CA TRP A 225 9.59 -16.42 -14.85
C TRP A 225 8.90 -17.76 -14.54
N ARG A 226 9.48 -18.86 -15.02
CA ARG A 226 8.93 -20.21 -14.81
C ARG A 226 9.32 -20.78 -13.44
N TYR A 227 8.40 -21.49 -12.78
CA TYR A 227 8.72 -22.34 -11.62
C TYR A 227 9.75 -23.42 -11.98
N VAL A 228 10.75 -23.63 -11.12
CA VAL A 228 11.69 -24.75 -11.23
C VAL A 228 11.91 -25.39 -9.86
N TYR A 229 11.41 -26.61 -9.69
CA TYR A 229 11.58 -27.39 -8.46
C TYR A 229 13.05 -27.58 -8.09
N GLY A 230 13.44 -27.20 -6.87
CA GLY A 230 14.83 -27.22 -6.42
C GLY A 230 15.63 -25.96 -6.80
N GLY A 231 15.10 -25.09 -7.67
CA GLY A 231 15.70 -23.82 -8.05
C GLY A 231 15.77 -22.84 -6.87
N ALA A 232 16.91 -22.14 -6.74
CA ALA A 232 17.16 -21.16 -5.68
C ALA A 232 18.11 -20.03 -6.15
N SER A 233 18.14 -19.75 -7.45
CA SER A 233 19.04 -18.75 -8.03
C SER A 233 18.57 -18.29 -9.42
N PRO A 234 18.97 -17.10 -9.90
CA PRO A 234 18.62 -16.63 -11.25
C PRO A 234 19.13 -17.53 -12.39
N THR A 235 20.20 -18.32 -12.16
CA THR A 235 20.70 -19.28 -13.15
C THR A 235 19.90 -20.58 -13.21
N THR A 236 19.03 -20.83 -12.22
CA THR A 236 18.16 -22.03 -12.15
C THR A 236 16.67 -21.71 -12.26
N SER A 237 16.29 -20.42 -12.22
CA SER A 237 15.00 -19.99 -11.66
C SER A 237 14.77 -20.55 -10.24
N PHE A 238 13.54 -20.49 -9.75
CA PHE A 238 13.20 -20.68 -8.34
C PHE A 238 12.04 -21.66 -8.11
N ASP A 239 12.08 -22.38 -6.98
CA ASP A 239 10.88 -22.80 -6.26
C ASP A 239 10.49 -21.77 -5.19
N CYS A 240 9.33 -21.96 -4.56
CA CYS A 240 8.76 -21.01 -3.60
C CYS A 240 9.71 -20.65 -2.46
N SER A 241 10.32 -21.67 -1.83
CA SER A 241 11.31 -21.47 -0.77
C SER A 241 12.69 -21.02 -1.26
N GLY A 242 13.04 -21.32 -2.51
CA GLY A 242 14.25 -20.81 -3.15
C GLY A 242 14.16 -19.33 -3.50
N LEU A 243 12.99 -18.84 -3.92
CA LEU A 243 12.74 -17.42 -4.18
C LEU A 243 12.86 -16.61 -2.88
N THR A 244 12.14 -17.02 -1.83
CA THR A 244 12.21 -16.34 -0.52
C THR A 244 13.62 -16.39 0.06
N GLN A 245 14.32 -17.53 -0.02
CA GLN A 245 15.71 -17.61 0.43
C GLN A 245 16.62 -16.62 -0.32
N TRP A 246 16.43 -16.44 -1.63
CA TRP A 246 17.24 -15.53 -2.43
C TRP A 246 16.93 -14.06 -2.13
N THR A 247 15.67 -13.65 -2.17
CA THR A 247 15.28 -12.23 -2.03
C THR A 247 15.56 -11.69 -0.63
N TYR A 248 15.25 -12.46 0.42
CA TYR A 248 15.60 -12.09 1.79
C TYR A 248 17.12 -12.11 1.99
N GLY A 249 17.85 -13.04 1.37
CA GLY A 249 19.31 -13.08 1.39
C GLY A 249 19.96 -11.84 0.76
N LYS A 250 19.29 -11.17 -0.19
CA LYS A 250 19.74 -9.89 -0.78
C LYS A 250 19.48 -8.70 0.15
N ALA A 251 18.40 -8.74 0.92
CA ALA A 251 18.15 -7.83 2.03
C ALA A 251 18.93 -8.20 3.33
N GLY A 252 19.91 -9.11 3.26
CA GLY A 252 20.77 -9.49 4.38
C GLY A 252 20.20 -10.54 5.35
N ILE A 253 18.95 -10.98 5.15
CA ILE A 253 18.25 -11.94 6.01
C ILE A 253 18.50 -13.38 5.53
N ASN A 254 19.14 -14.18 6.37
CA ASN A 254 19.51 -15.56 6.05
C ASN A 254 18.38 -16.56 6.36
N LEU A 255 17.50 -16.80 5.39
CA LEU A 255 16.45 -17.82 5.50
C LEU A 255 16.95 -19.26 5.21
N PRO A 256 16.43 -20.28 5.91
CA PRO A 256 16.63 -21.70 5.55
C PRO A 256 16.11 -22.08 4.16
N ARG A 257 16.51 -23.24 3.64
CA ARG A 257 16.25 -23.62 2.24
C ARG A 257 14.82 -24.11 1.95
N THR A 258 14.12 -24.72 2.90
CA THR A 258 12.78 -25.29 2.66
C THR A 258 11.67 -24.47 3.35
N ALA A 259 10.47 -24.47 2.76
CA ALA A 259 9.32 -23.74 3.32
C ALA A 259 9.00 -24.15 4.77
N GLN A 260 9.15 -25.43 5.12
CA GLN A 260 9.02 -25.91 6.50
C GLN A 260 10.08 -25.30 7.42
N GLN A 261 11.36 -25.32 7.03
CA GLN A 261 12.42 -24.73 7.86
C GLN A 261 12.28 -23.20 8.00
N GLN A 262 11.77 -22.52 6.98
CA GLN A 262 11.45 -21.09 7.04
C GLN A 262 10.31 -20.82 8.04
N TYR A 263 9.23 -21.62 8.00
CA TYR A 263 8.17 -21.59 8.99
C TYR A 263 8.72 -21.83 10.41
N ASP A 264 9.56 -22.86 10.60
CA ASP A 264 10.09 -23.27 11.91
C ASP A 264 10.95 -22.17 12.60
N VAL A 265 11.57 -21.25 11.85
CA VAL A 265 12.36 -20.14 12.43
C VAL A 265 11.57 -18.85 12.69
N THR A 266 10.46 -18.62 11.98
CA THR A 266 9.60 -17.43 12.16
C THR A 266 8.85 -17.39 13.50
N GLN A 267 8.27 -16.24 13.82
CA GLN A 267 7.19 -16.10 14.81
C GLN A 267 5.85 -16.24 14.07
N HIS A 268 5.08 -17.29 14.37
CA HIS A 268 3.77 -17.51 13.75
C HIS A 268 2.76 -16.46 14.24
N ILE A 269 2.02 -15.89 13.29
CA ILE A 269 0.99 -14.85 13.50
C ILE A 269 -0.20 -15.12 12.57
N PRO A 270 -1.43 -14.71 12.94
CA PRO A 270 -2.56 -14.79 12.02
C PRO A 270 -2.35 -13.82 10.84
N LEU A 271 -2.90 -14.15 9.67
CA LEU A 271 -2.76 -13.31 8.46
C LEU A 271 -3.35 -11.90 8.65
N SER A 272 -4.28 -11.72 9.60
CA SER A 272 -4.86 -10.43 10.00
C SER A 272 -3.90 -9.51 10.77
N GLU A 273 -2.78 -10.03 11.30
CA GLU A 273 -1.72 -9.26 11.97
C GLU A 273 -0.46 -9.14 11.09
N ALA A 274 -0.49 -9.74 9.90
CA ALA A 274 0.63 -9.77 8.98
C ALA A 274 0.81 -8.42 8.26
N GLN A 275 2.07 -8.09 7.98
CA GLN A 275 2.53 -6.87 7.32
C GLN A 275 3.34 -7.25 6.08
N ALA A 276 3.60 -6.30 5.19
CA ALA A 276 4.44 -6.56 4.03
C ALA A 276 5.84 -7.05 4.48
N GLY A 277 6.36 -8.08 3.81
CA GLY A 277 7.64 -8.71 4.18
C GLY A 277 7.54 -9.80 5.26
N ASP A 278 6.37 -10.04 5.87
CA ASP A 278 6.12 -11.32 6.53
C ASP A 278 6.04 -12.46 5.49
N LEU A 279 6.37 -13.68 5.89
CA LEU A 279 6.14 -14.87 5.04
C LEU A 279 4.72 -15.39 5.26
N VAL A 280 4.05 -15.84 4.20
CA VAL A 280 2.76 -16.53 4.28
C VAL A 280 2.93 -18.00 3.86
N PHE A 281 2.33 -18.92 4.64
CA PHE A 281 2.60 -20.36 4.54
C PHE A 281 1.34 -21.18 4.28
N PHE A 282 1.51 -22.28 3.55
CA PHE A 282 0.41 -23.14 3.11
C PHE A 282 0.76 -24.63 3.25
N HIS A 283 -0.25 -25.45 3.50
CA HIS A 283 -0.14 -26.90 3.64
C HIS A 283 -0.80 -27.65 2.47
N SER A 284 -0.37 -28.88 2.21
CA SER A 284 -1.02 -29.82 1.27
C SER A 284 -1.20 -29.33 -0.17
N THR A 285 -0.51 -28.28 -0.62
CA THR A 285 -0.60 -27.76 -2.00
C THR A 285 -0.06 -28.75 -3.04
N TYR A 286 0.84 -29.65 -2.61
CA TYR A 286 1.25 -30.86 -3.32
C TYR A 286 1.58 -31.98 -2.31
N ASN A 287 1.83 -33.19 -2.79
CA ASN A 287 2.18 -34.34 -1.95
C ASN A 287 3.62 -34.21 -1.41
N ALA A 288 3.78 -33.98 -0.10
CA ALA A 288 5.06 -33.82 0.58
C ALA A 288 5.08 -34.56 1.93
N GLY A 289 6.29 -34.80 2.46
CA GLY A 289 6.49 -35.34 3.80
C GLY A 289 6.48 -34.30 4.94
N SER A 290 6.35 -33.01 4.61
CA SER A 290 6.26 -31.89 5.55
C SER A 290 4.83 -31.35 5.65
N TYR A 291 4.50 -30.69 6.77
CA TYR A 291 3.20 -30.03 6.93
C TYR A 291 3.10 -28.80 6.03
N ILE A 292 4.12 -27.94 6.09
CA ILE A 292 4.26 -26.80 5.18
C ILE A 292 4.74 -27.32 3.83
N THR A 293 4.02 -26.95 2.77
CA THR A 293 4.33 -27.32 1.38
C THR A 293 4.66 -26.10 0.53
N HIS A 294 4.12 -24.92 0.85
CA HIS A 294 4.36 -23.71 0.05
C HIS A 294 4.57 -22.47 0.94
N VAL A 295 5.26 -21.48 0.39
CA VAL A 295 5.56 -20.20 1.02
C VAL A 295 5.49 -19.06 -0.01
N GLY A 296 5.07 -17.88 0.43
CA GLY A 296 5.12 -16.63 -0.34
C GLY A 296 5.52 -15.45 0.53
N ILE A 297 5.82 -14.32 -0.12
CA ILE A 297 6.11 -13.03 0.49
C ILE A 297 4.77 -12.30 0.64
N TYR A 298 4.30 -12.02 1.86
CA TYR A 298 3.07 -11.26 2.07
C TYR A 298 3.30 -9.77 1.77
N LEU A 299 2.27 -9.10 1.25
CA LEU A 299 2.35 -7.72 0.75
C LEU A 299 1.33 -6.78 1.41
N GLY A 300 0.57 -7.27 2.40
CA GLY A 300 -0.69 -6.64 2.82
C GLY A 300 -1.87 -7.00 1.90
N ASN A 301 -3.04 -6.44 2.19
CA ASN A 301 -4.25 -6.48 1.35
C ASN A 301 -4.65 -7.88 0.82
N ASN A 302 -4.41 -8.95 1.59
CA ASN A 302 -4.60 -10.35 1.16
C ASN A 302 -3.85 -10.74 -0.14
N ARG A 303 -2.71 -10.12 -0.42
CA ARG A 303 -1.87 -10.47 -1.58
C ARG A 303 -0.50 -11.01 -1.16
N MET A 304 0.03 -11.92 -1.97
CA MET A 304 1.42 -12.36 -1.87
C MET A 304 2.15 -12.25 -3.21
N PHE A 305 3.47 -12.14 -3.17
CA PHE A 305 4.35 -12.48 -4.30
C PHE A 305 4.99 -13.85 -4.03
N HIS A 306 4.97 -14.76 -4.99
CA HIS A 306 5.54 -16.10 -4.79
C HIS A 306 6.04 -16.71 -6.10
N ALA A 307 6.87 -17.76 -5.99
CA ALA A 307 7.12 -18.63 -7.13
C ALA A 307 5.90 -19.54 -7.34
N GLY A 308 4.92 -19.06 -8.11
CA GLY A 308 3.96 -19.88 -8.83
C GLY A 308 4.57 -20.37 -10.15
N ASP A 309 3.75 -20.91 -11.05
CA ASP A 309 4.13 -21.06 -12.46
C ASP A 309 3.13 -20.26 -13.32
N PRO A 310 3.44 -19.00 -13.71
CA PRO A 310 4.69 -18.26 -13.49
C PRO A 310 4.86 -17.71 -12.06
N ILE A 311 6.09 -17.26 -11.76
CA ILE A 311 6.41 -16.44 -10.58
C ILE A 311 5.69 -15.10 -10.68
N GLY A 312 5.05 -14.65 -9.60
CA GLY A 312 4.31 -13.40 -9.59
C GLY A 312 3.36 -13.25 -8.39
N TYR A 313 2.35 -12.39 -8.57
CA TYR A 313 1.34 -12.08 -7.56
C TYR A 313 0.22 -13.13 -7.47
N ALA A 314 -0.29 -13.35 -6.26
CA ALA A 314 -1.51 -14.11 -6.01
C ALA A 314 -2.44 -13.44 -4.99
N ASP A 315 -3.74 -13.59 -5.21
CA ASP A 315 -4.82 -13.20 -4.31
C ASP A 315 -5.15 -14.35 -3.34
N LEU A 316 -4.90 -14.10 -2.06
CA LEU A 316 -5.11 -15.06 -0.97
C LEU A 316 -6.58 -15.28 -0.64
N THR A 317 -7.50 -14.41 -1.07
CA THR A 317 -8.95 -14.59 -0.86
C THR A 317 -9.56 -15.67 -1.75
N SER A 318 -8.85 -16.09 -2.79
CA SER A 318 -9.30 -17.16 -3.68
C SER A 318 -9.51 -18.48 -2.93
N PRO A 319 -10.54 -19.30 -3.29
CA PRO A 319 -10.88 -20.51 -2.55
C PRO A 319 -9.75 -21.53 -2.39
N TYR A 320 -8.83 -21.60 -3.37
CA TYR A 320 -7.66 -22.47 -3.29
C TYR A 320 -6.70 -22.01 -2.19
N TRP A 321 -6.28 -20.74 -2.19
CA TRP A 321 -5.35 -20.25 -1.17
C TRP A 321 -5.99 -20.23 0.23
N GLN A 322 -7.29 -19.91 0.35
CA GLN A 322 -8.03 -20.05 1.60
C GLN A 322 -8.09 -21.51 2.12
N GLN A 323 -8.26 -22.50 1.24
CA GLN A 323 -8.30 -23.92 1.64
C GLN A 323 -6.94 -24.45 2.13
N HIS A 324 -5.84 -23.84 1.69
CA HIS A 324 -4.47 -24.29 1.98
C HIS A 324 -3.72 -23.43 3.01
N LEU A 325 -4.26 -22.28 3.42
CA LEU A 325 -3.60 -21.31 4.31
C LEU A 325 -3.35 -21.88 5.71
N VAL A 326 -2.10 -21.79 6.17
CA VAL A 326 -1.70 -22.09 7.56
C VAL A 326 -1.71 -20.82 8.41
N GLY A 327 -1.19 -19.73 7.86
CA GLY A 327 -1.00 -18.45 8.55
C GLY A 327 0.21 -17.70 8.01
N ALA A 328 0.65 -16.67 8.74
CA ALA A 328 1.85 -15.91 8.43
C ALA A 328 2.95 -16.15 9.48
N GLY A 329 4.18 -15.81 9.14
CA GLY A 329 5.35 -15.92 10.00
C GLY A 329 6.26 -14.71 9.85
N ARG A 330 6.40 -13.95 10.94
CA ARG A 330 7.30 -12.79 11.03
C ARG A 330 8.72 -13.23 11.29
N ILE A 331 9.68 -12.60 10.63
CA ILE A 331 11.10 -12.88 10.87
C ILE A 331 11.52 -12.20 12.17
N LYS A 332 12.26 -12.94 13.00
CA LYS A 332 12.82 -12.41 14.25
C LYS A 332 14.11 -11.66 13.91
N GLN A 333 14.10 -10.36 14.14
CA GLN A 333 15.29 -9.49 14.16
C GLN A 333 16.10 -9.77 15.43
#